data_AF-A0A812KLE9-F1
#
_entry.id   AF-A0A812KLE9-F1
#
_cell.length_a   1.000
_cell.length_b   1.000
_cell.length_c   1.000
_cell.angle_alpha   90.00
_cell.angle_beta   90.00
_cell.angle_gamma   90.00
#
_symmetry.space_group_name_H-M   'P 1'
#
loop_
_entity.id
_entity.type
_entity.pdbx_description
1 polymer ?
#
loop_
_entity_poly.entity_id
_entity_poly.type
_entity_poly.pdbx_seq_one_letter_code
_entity_poly.pdbx_strand_id
1 'polypeptide(L)'
;METDGFFMTSMEQSEDEAFASLSSMSISSHSEARILRSQIVQRVQRLEATRAPVLLALDDLDPIMASAEGAEELRHPRKVLTELLLRTERLEIFLGAREAPFRALGAHKVVAYSLEPLKASEAARLFLWRVHRPLVMSDFSQAMSGGEQGPPSLLPLIMTAQNRGMVLQQLASHPVLSLCGGLPGRLRAAADYVLPRNGTLFDIHQRLLSTAGEDIHQQLLSRAGEDLIEQKGSATTIALVSSCCATERSGFEPVGL
;
A
#
# COMPACT_ATOMS: atom_id res chain seq x y z
N MET A 1 44.74 -6.06 45.76
CA MET A 1 43.94 -6.92 44.87
C MET A 1 43.16 -5.98 43.99
N GLU A 2 43.66 -5.81 42.77
CA GLU A 2 43.15 -4.90 41.76
C GLU A 2 41.79 -5.42 41.24
N THR A 3 40.80 -4.54 41.19
CA THR A 3 39.52 -4.79 40.53
C THR A 3 39.42 -3.84 39.34
N ASP A 4 39.66 -4.39 38.15
CA ASP A 4 39.44 -3.72 36.88
C ASP A 4 37.95 -3.46 36.66
N GLY A 5 37.60 -2.17 36.61
CA GLY A 5 36.29 -1.69 36.22
C GLY A 5 36.19 -1.59 34.69
N PHE A 6 35.50 -2.56 34.09
CA PHE A 6 35.20 -2.60 32.66
C PHE A 6 34.11 -1.57 32.32
N PHE A 7 34.49 -0.52 31.57
CA PHE A 7 33.59 0.46 30.97
C PHE A 7 32.89 -0.16 29.74
N MET A 8 31.56 -0.31 29.79
CA MET A 8 30.73 -0.45 28.58
C MET A 8 30.08 0.91 28.28
N THR A 9 30.56 1.56 27.23
CA THR A 9 29.96 2.77 26.65
C THR A 9 28.80 2.37 25.76
N SER A 10 27.59 2.69 26.19
CA SER A 10 26.37 2.65 25.36
C SER A 10 26.44 3.76 24.32
N MET A 11 26.47 3.40 23.03
CA MET A 11 26.46 4.34 21.91
C MET A 11 25.36 3.93 20.93
N GLU A 12 24.12 4.08 21.37
CA GLU A 12 22.90 3.96 20.56
C GLU A 12 22.05 5.21 20.79
N GLN A 13 22.42 6.34 20.18
CA GLN A 13 21.54 7.52 20.13
C GLN A 13 21.60 8.23 18.77
N SER A 14 20.40 8.46 18.25
CA SER A 14 19.98 9.44 17.24
C SER A 14 20.39 9.22 15.77
N GLU A 15 19.63 8.40 15.03
CA GLU A 15 19.44 8.60 13.58
C GLU A 15 17.99 8.96 13.20
N ASP A 16 17.02 8.86 14.13
CA ASP A 16 15.58 8.98 13.80
C ASP A 16 15.03 10.43 13.73
N GLU A 17 15.76 11.46 14.17
CA GLU A 17 15.24 12.85 14.13
C GLU A 17 15.44 13.58 12.80
N ALA A 18 16.18 13.01 11.84
CA ALA A 18 16.52 13.68 10.59
C ALA A 18 15.39 13.69 9.54
N PHE A 19 14.27 13.00 9.79
CA PHE A 19 13.22 12.80 8.77
C PHE A 19 12.06 13.81 8.82
N ALA A 20 11.90 14.60 9.89
CA ALA A 20 10.67 15.38 10.11
C ALA A 20 10.68 16.83 9.55
N SER A 21 11.77 17.32 8.95
CA SER A 21 11.98 18.77 8.72
C SER A 21 11.90 19.28 7.27
N LEU A 22 11.23 18.56 6.35
CA LEU A 22 11.27 18.87 4.90
C LEU A 22 10.02 19.57 4.32
N SER A 23 9.12 20.13 5.12
CA SER A 23 7.75 20.43 4.64
C SER A 23 7.38 21.88 4.30
N SER A 24 8.26 22.89 4.28
CA SER A 24 7.81 24.26 3.92
C SER A 24 8.89 25.25 3.45
N MET A 25 9.25 25.27 2.16
CA MET A 25 9.84 26.44 1.47
C MET A 25 9.45 26.43 -0.01
N SER A 26 9.08 27.60 -0.56
CA SER A 26 8.69 27.77 -1.96
C SER A 26 9.48 28.92 -2.59
N ILE A 27 10.10 28.64 -3.75
CA ILE A 27 11.16 29.39 -4.48
C ILE A 27 12.60 28.98 -4.10
N SER A 28 12.92 27.68 -4.26
CA SER A 28 14.29 27.09 -4.35
C SER A 28 14.28 25.64 -4.88
N SER A 29 13.22 25.22 -5.58
CA SER A 29 12.92 23.81 -5.92
C SER A 29 14.06 23.11 -6.66
N HIS A 30 14.76 23.79 -7.55
CA HIS A 30 15.85 23.20 -8.35
C HIS A 30 17.11 22.89 -7.56
N SER A 31 17.56 23.83 -6.72
CA SER A 31 18.73 23.62 -5.87
C SER A 31 18.45 22.53 -4.84
N GLU A 32 17.23 22.52 -4.28
CA GLU A 32 16.81 21.52 -3.30
C GLU A 32 16.73 20.13 -3.93
N ALA A 33 16.12 19.99 -5.10
CA ALA A 33 16.06 18.71 -5.80
C ALA A 33 17.45 18.15 -6.14
N ARG A 34 18.41 19.02 -6.51
CA ARG A 34 19.81 18.64 -6.75
C ARG A 34 20.50 18.18 -5.48
N ILE A 35 20.28 18.88 -4.36
CA ILE A 35 20.85 18.53 -3.05
C ILE A 35 20.26 17.21 -2.54
N LEU A 36 18.93 17.04 -2.63
CA LEU A 36 18.27 15.79 -2.25
C LEU A 36 18.76 14.61 -3.08
N ARG A 37 18.91 14.79 -4.41
CA ARG A 37 19.49 13.77 -5.28
C ARG A 37 20.90 13.38 -4.86
N SER A 38 21.79 14.35 -4.60
CA SER A 38 23.16 14.04 -4.21
C SER A 38 23.23 13.35 -2.85
N GLN A 39 22.37 13.74 -1.90
CA GLN A 39 22.25 13.09 -0.59
C GLN A 39 21.75 11.64 -0.70
N ILE A 40 20.72 11.38 -1.52
CA ILE A 40 20.20 10.03 -1.75
C ILE A 40 21.30 9.14 -2.35
N VAL A 41 21.97 9.60 -3.42
CA VAL A 41 23.07 8.86 -4.06
C VAL A 41 24.17 8.56 -3.03
N GLN A 42 24.58 9.55 -2.25
CA GLN A 42 25.64 9.38 -1.26
C GLN A 42 25.24 8.39 -0.15
N ARG A 43 23.99 8.44 0.33
CA ARG A 43 23.49 7.50 1.34
C ARG A 43 23.44 6.07 0.81
N VAL A 44 22.93 5.87 -0.40
CA VAL A 44 22.91 4.53 -1.02
C VAL A 44 24.33 3.99 -1.21
N GLN A 45 25.29 4.81 -1.65
CA GLN A 45 26.69 4.40 -1.77
C GLN A 45 27.33 4.03 -0.41
N ARG A 46 26.98 4.73 0.68
CA ARG A 46 27.43 4.35 2.03
C ARG A 46 26.82 3.01 2.47
N LEU A 47 25.54 2.78 2.19
CA LEU A 47 24.90 1.50 2.48
C LEU A 47 25.53 0.38 1.66
N GLU A 48 25.89 0.63 0.40
CA GLU A 48 26.57 -0.36 -0.44
C GLU A 48 27.97 -0.73 0.08
N ALA A 49 28.68 0.19 0.74
CA ALA A 49 29.97 -0.09 1.37
C ALA A 49 29.89 -1.20 2.44
N THR A 50 28.70 -1.45 3.00
CA THR A 50 28.45 -2.56 3.93
C THR A 50 28.48 -3.94 3.25
N ARG A 51 28.52 -3.97 1.92
CA ARG A 51 28.43 -5.19 1.09
C ARG A 51 27.12 -5.98 1.31
N ALA A 52 26.10 -5.42 1.93
CA ALA A 52 24.77 -6.02 1.96
C ALA A 52 23.93 -5.58 0.74
N PRO A 53 22.96 -6.40 0.27
CA PRO A 53 21.92 -5.94 -0.64
C PRO A 53 21.13 -4.78 -0.03
N VAL A 54 20.84 -3.75 -0.83
CA VAL A 54 20.09 -2.56 -0.38
C VAL A 54 18.76 -2.52 -1.15
N LEU A 55 17.63 -2.46 -0.43
CA LEU A 55 16.31 -2.28 -1.04
C LEU A 55 15.83 -0.84 -0.86
N LEU A 56 15.63 -0.13 -1.96
CA LEU A 56 14.98 1.18 -1.98
C LEU A 56 13.51 1.00 -2.36
N ALA A 57 12.61 1.17 -1.39
CA ALA A 57 11.16 1.14 -1.61
C ALA A 57 10.63 2.57 -1.74
N LEU A 58 9.98 2.86 -2.87
CA LEU A 58 9.29 4.11 -3.16
C LEU A 58 7.81 3.79 -3.36
N ASP A 59 6.95 4.25 -2.45
CA ASP A 59 5.50 4.03 -2.52
C ASP A 59 4.78 5.28 -3.06
N ASP A 60 3.60 5.07 -3.65
CA ASP A 60 2.72 6.10 -4.22
C ASP A 60 3.43 7.09 -5.19
N LEU A 61 4.02 6.56 -6.27
CA LEU A 61 4.70 7.39 -7.28
C LEU A 61 3.76 8.19 -8.18
N ASP A 62 2.45 7.93 -8.14
CA ASP A 62 1.48 8.52 -9.06
C ASP A 62 1.48 10.06 -9.04
N PRO A 63 1.50 10.76 -7.88
CA PRO A 63 1.52 12.23 -7.84
C PRO A 63 2.77 12.82 -8.50
N ILE A 64 3.91 12.14 -8.35
CA ILE A 64 5.19 12.56 -8.93
C ILE A 64 5.16 12.38 -10.46
N MET A 65 4.42 11.38 -10.95
CA MET A 65 4.30 11.07 -12.38
C MET A 65 3.21 11.91 -13.08
N ALA A 66 2.18 12.35 -12.37
CA ALA A 66 1.04 13.09 -12.93
C ALA A 66 1.32 14.59 -13.16
N SER A 67 2.26 15.21 -12.43
CA SER A 67 2.55 16.64 -12.58
C SER A 67 3.11 16.99 -13.97
N ALA A 68 2.38 17.81 -14.72
CA ALA A 68 2.81 18.35 -16.02
C ALA A 68 4.06 19.25 -15.89
N GLU A 69 4.22 19.96 -14.76
CA GLU A 69 5.44 20.72 -14.43
C GLU A 69 6.61 19.77 -14.13
N GLY A 70 6.31 18.60 -13.57
CA GLY A 70 7.25 17.49 -13.41
C GLY A 70 7.78 16.92 -14.73
N ALA A 71 7.07 17.13 -15.85
CA ALA A 71 7.50 16.65 -17.16
C ALA A 71 8.69 17.44 -17.75
N GLU A 72 8.85 18.72 -17.38
CA GLU A 72 9.92 19.61 -17.89
C GLU A 72 11.08 19.76 -16.88
N GLU A 73 10.79 20.03 -15.61
CA GLU A 73 11.83 20.33 -14.61
C GLU A 73 12.36 19.09 -13.87
N LEU A 74 11.51 18.07 -13.71
CA LEU A 74 11.83 16.74 -13.17
C LEU A 74 11.85 15.69 -14.28
N ARG A 75 12.40 15.99 -15.47
CA ARG A 75 12.89 14.96 -16.41
C ARG A 75 14.00 14.15 -15.74
N HIS A 76 13.84 12.98 -15.16
CA HIS A 76 12.70 12.09 -14.89
C HIS A 76 13.07 11.42 -13.56
N PRO A 77 12.14 11.10 -12.64
CA PRO A 77 12.39 10.10 -11.60
C PRO A 77 13.11 8.89 -12.20
N ARG A 78 12.73 8.50 -13.42
CA ARG A 78 13.46 7.55 -14.28
C ARG A 78 14.96 7.82 -14.41
N LYS A 79 15.44 9.04 -14.70
CA LYS A 79 16.87 9.36 -14.83
C LYS A 79 17.60 9.21 -13.50
N VAL A 80 17.01 9.68 -12.40
CA VAL A 80 17.62 9.57 -11.07
C VAL A 80 17.70 8.10 -10.65
N LEU A 81 16.61 7.35 -10.82
CA LEU A 81 16.58 5.92 -10.53
C LEU A 81 17.54 5.13 -11.44
N THR A 82 17.63 5.50 -12.72
CA THR A 82 18.61 4.90 -13.66
C THR A 82 20.04 5.21 -13.21
N GLU A 83 20.34 6.44 -12.81
CA GLU A 83 21.68 6.79 -12.31
C GLU A 83 22.02 6.03 -11.03
N LEU A 84 21.07 5.90 -10.09
CA LEU A 84 21.27 5.11 -8.88
C LEU A 84 21.63 3.67 -9.24
N LEU A 85 20.85 3.04 -10.11
CA LEU A 85 21.08 1.67 -10.60
C LEU A 85 22.38 1.50 -11.40
N LEU A 86 22.88 2.54 -12.06
CA LEU A 86 24.17 2.50 -12.77
C LEU A 86 25.37 2.69 -11.85
N ARG A 87 25.19 3.39 -10.72
CA ARG A 87 26.27 3.69 -9.76
C ARG A 87 26.36 2.68 -8.62
N THR A 88 25.42 1.75 -8.55
CA THR A 88 25.29 0.78 -7.46
C THR A 88 25.03 -0.60 -8.04
N GLU A 89 25.80 -1.59 -7.59
CA GLU A 89 25.72 -2.96 -8.07
C GLU A 89 24.71 -3.77 -7.25
N ARG A 90 24.48 -3.39 -5.98
CA ARG A 90 23.65 -4.16 -5.02
C ARG A 90 22.34 -3.49 -4.64
N LEU A 91 21.93 -2.47 -5.39
CA LEU A 91 20.67 -1.78 -5.18
C LEU A 91 19.53 -2.50 -5.89
N GLU A 92 18.51 -2.84 -5.12
CA GLU A 92 17.19 -3.26 -5.60
C GLU A 92 16.22 -2.10 -5.40
N ILE A 93 15.34 -1.88 -6.38
CA ILE A 93 14.33 -0.82 -6.29
C ILE A 93 12.96 -1.45 -6.37
N PHE A 94 12.12 -1.12 -5.38
CA PHE A 94 10.70 -1.43 -5.34
C PHE A 94 9.91 -0.14 -5.57
N LEU A 95 9.03 -0.15 -6.57
CA LEU A 95 8.21 1.00 -6.95
C LEU A 95 6.73 0.64 -6.77
N GLY A 96 6.03 1.34 -5.87
CA GLY A 96 4.58 1.29 -5.71
C GLY A 96 3.92 2.39 -6.54
N ALA A 97 3.02 2.02 -7.44
CA ALA A 97 2.23 2.94 -8.25
C ALA A 97 0.89 2.31 -8.63
N ARG A 98 -0.10 3.12 -9.04
CA ARG A 98 -1.37 2.61 -9.59
C ARG A 98 -1.20 2.03 -10.98
N GLU A 99 -0.29 2.58 -11.76
CA GLU A 99 0.05 2.08 -13.09
C GLU A 99 1.56 1.84 -13.18
N ALA A 100 1.98 0.84 -13.97
CA ALA A 100 3.41 0.55 -14.17
C ALA A 100 4.12 1.78 -14.80
N PRO A 101 4.93 2.53 -14.04
CA PRO A 101 5.41 3.83 -14.54
C PRO A 101 6.52 3.66 -15.58
N PHE A 102 7.22 2.53 -15.56
CA PHE A 102 8.38 2.27 -16.41
C PHE A 102 8.39 0.84 -16.94
N ARG A 103 8.73 0.68 -18.22
CA ARG A 103 9.09 -0.63 -18.80
C ARG A 103 10.56 -0.99 -18.59
N ALA A 104 11.43 0.03 -18.48
CA ALA A 104 12.87 -0.12 -18.29
C ALA A 104 13.48 1.14 -17.65
N LEU A 105 14.48 0.96 -16.79
CA LEU A 105 15.30 2.03 -16.18
C LEU A 105 16.73 1.94 -16.72
N GLY A 106 17.02 2.66 -17.82
CA GLY A 106 18.29 2.53 -18.53
C GLY A 106 18.45 1.13 -19.14
N ALA A 107 19.52 0.43 -18.77
CA ALA A 107 19.78 -0.95 -19.17
C ALA A 107 19.02 -1.99 -18.31
N HIS A 108 18.37 -1.54 -17.24
CA HIS A 108 17.80 -2.43 -16.23
C HIS A 108 16.34 -2.73 -16.57
N LYS A 109 16.02 -4.02 -16.61
CA LYS A 109 14.66 -4.50 -16.83
C LYS A 109 13.80 -4.20 -15.60
N VAL A 110 12.64 -3.61 -15.83
CA VAL A 110 11.63 -3.41 -14.78
C VAL A 110 10.62 -4.54 -14.89
N VAL A 111 10.40 -5.27 -13.79
CA VAL A 111 9.39 -6.32 -13.72
C VAL A 111 8.15 -5.76 -13.05
N ALA A 112 7.09 -5.53 -13.83
CA ALA A 112 5.80 -5.08 -13.33
C ALA A 112 4.97 -6.28 -12.83
N TYR A 113 4.51 -6.18 -11.60
CA TYR A 113 3.59 -7.08 -10.90
C TYR A 113 2.30 -6.33 -10.61
N SER A 114 1.22 -6.69 -11.30
CA SER A 114 -0.10 -6.15 -11.00
C SER A 114 -0.67 -6.86 -9.78
N LEU A 115 -1.06 -6.10 -8.77
CA LEU A 115 -1.81 -6.59 -7.62
C LEU A 115 -3.30 -6.51 -7.92
N GLU A 116 -3.91 -7.69 -8.08
CA GLU A 116 -5.35 -7.79 -8.19
C GLU A 116 -6.02 -7.53 -6.83
N PRO A 117 -7.24 -6.96 -6.81
CA PRO A 117 -8.05 -6.92 -5.62
C PRO A 117 -8.25 -8.33 -5.03
N LEU A 118 -8.38 -8.41 -3.71
CA LEU A 118 -8.60 -9.69 -3.03
C LEU A 118 -9.88 -10.35 -3.50
N LYS A 119 -9.84 -11.67 -3.68
CA LYS A 119 -11.06 -12.46 -3.94
C LYS A 119 -12.01 -12.30 -2.76
N ALA A 120 -13.31 -12.36 -3.02
CA ALA A 120 -14.34 -12.14 -1.99
C ALA A 120 -14.14 -13.01 -0.72
N SER A 121 -13.70 -14.25 -0.88
CA SER A 121 -13.38 -15.15 0.23
C SER A 121 -12.17 -14.72 1.06
N GLU A 122 -11.15 -14.12 0.43
CA GLU A 122 -9.96 -13.60 1.10
C GLU A 122 -10.25 -12.26 1.76
N ALA A 123 -11.02 -11.39 1.09
CA ALA A 123 -11.54 -10.15 1.64
C ALA A 123 -12.35 -10.40 2.91
N ALA A 124 -13.23 -11.40 2.92
CA ALA A 124 -13.99 -11.80 4.10
C ALA A 124 -13.10 -12.27 5.26
N ARG A 125 -12.03 -13.02 4.97
CA ARG A 125 -11.05 -13.43 6.00
C ARG A 125 -10.31 -12.23 6.58
N LEU A 126 -9.79 -11.36 5.70
CA LEU A 126 -9.07 -10.15 6.12
C LEU A 126 -9.97 -9.24 6.96
N PHE A 127 -11.22 -9.06 6.55
CA PHE A 127 -12.21 -8.27 7.30
C PHE A 127 -12.43 -8.87 8.69
N LEU A 128 -12.73 -10.17 8.80
CA LEU A 128 -12.90 -10.83 10.09
C LEU A 128 -11.69 -10.71 11.03
N TRP A 129 -10.47 -10.74 10.48
CA TRP A 129 -9.25 -10.56 11.28
C TRP A 129 -9.08 -9.16 11.84
N ARG A 130 -9.79 -8.17 11.29
CA ARG A 130 -9.65 -6.75 11.64
C ARG A 130 -10.84 -6.20 12.43
N VAL A 131 -11.96 -6.91 12.44
CA VAL A 131 -13.14 -6.52 13.19
C VAL A 131 -12.88 -6.56 14.70
N HIS A 132 -13.37 -5.55 15.43
CA HIS A 132 -13.13 -5.37 16.86
C HIS A 132 -14.24 -5.91 17.77
N ARG A 133 -15.31 -6.50 17.22
CA ARG A 133 -16.35 -7.20 18.00
C ARG A 133 -16.75 -8.55 17.38
N PRO A 134 -17.23 -9.52 18.18
CA PRO A 134 -17.88 -10.70 17.60
C PRO A 134 -19.03 -10.29 16.67
N LEU A 135 -19.12 -10.95 15.51
CA LEU A 135 -20.28 -10.80 14.64
C LEU A 135 -21.51 -11.42 15.30
N VAL A 136 -22.69 -10.89 15.01
CA VAL A 136 -23.98 -11.37 15.53
C VAL A 136 -24.87 -11.82 14.37
N MET A 137 -25.91 -12.61 14.64
CA MET A 137 -26.78 -13.13 13.57
C MET A 137 -27.49 -12.02 12.77
N SER A 138 -27.75 -10.87 13.40
CA SER A 138 -28.32 -9.69 12.73
C SER A 138 -27.36 -9.02 11.75
N ASP A 139 -26.06 -9.32 11.79
CA ASP A 139 -25.09 -8.84 10.78
C ASP A 139 -25.28 -9.54 9.42
N PHE A 140 -25.99 -10.66 9.38
CA PHE A 140 -26.23 -11.46 8.16
C PHE A 140 -27.69 -11.46 7.72
N SER A 141 -28.60 -11.16 8.64
CA SER A 141 -30.03 -11.14 8.36
C SER A 141 -30.41 -9.75 7.86
N GLN A 142 -30.56 -9.60 6.54
CA GLN A 142 -31.04 -8.36 5.90
C GLN A 142 -32.53 -8.09 6.21
N ALA A 143 -33.08 -8.65 7.28
CA ALA A 143 -34.49 -8.66 7.58
C ALA A 143 -35.03 -7.23 7.73
N MET A 144 -35.49 -6.72 6.59
CA MET A 144 -36.55 -5.75 6.35
C MET A 144 -36.53 -4.59 7.35
N SER A 145 -35.91 -3.48 6.94
CA SER A 145 -36.02 -2.16 7.58
C SER A 145 -37.44 -1.57 7.60
N GLY A 146 -38.51 -2.38 7.45
CA GLY A 146 -39.86 -1.90 7.20
C GLY A 146 -41.03 -2.70 7.78
N GLY A 147 -40.81 -3.75 8.58
CA GLY A 147 -41.91 -4.51 9.20
C GLY A 147 -41.58 -4.90 10.63
N GLU A 148 -42.48 -4.56 11.55
CA GLU A 148 -42.47 -4.81 13.01
C GLU A 148 -41.35 -5.74 13.50
N GLN A 149 -40.23 -5.14 13.89
CA GLN A 149 -39.03 -5.83 14.32
C GLN A 149 -39.19 -6.29 15.78
N GLY A 150 -39.13 -7.60 16.01
CA GLY A 150 -38.69 -8.11 17.30
C GLY A 150 -37.29 -7.57 17.63
N PRO A 151 -36.89 -7.54 18.92
CA PRO A 151 -35.58 -7.04 19.32
C PRO A 151 -34.48 -7.78 18.55
N PRO A 152 -33.44 -7.07 18.03
CA PRO A 152 -32.39 -7.68 17.24
C PRO A 152 -31.73 -8.79 18.06
N SER A 153 -31.54 -9.97 17.43
CA SER A 153 -30.88 -11.08 18.10
C SER A 153 -29.42 -10.70 18.39
N LEU A 154 -29.13 -10.39 19.66
CA LEU A 154 -27.78 -10.06 20.12
C LEU A 154 -26.89 -11.30 20.33
N LEU A 155 -27.30 -12.45 19.76
CA LEU A 155 -26.57 -13.70 19.91
C LEU A 155 -25.29 -13.65 19.08
N PRO A 156 -24.11 -13.80 19.71
CA PRO A 156 -22.84 -13.82 18.99
C PRO A 156 -22.77 -15.05 18.09
N LEU A 157 -22.31 -14.84 16.87
CA LEU A 157 -22.02 -15.90 15.93
C LEU A 157 -20.74 -16.62 16.36
N ILE A 158 -20.90 -17.83 16.90
CA ILE A 158 -19.77 -18.68 17.27
C ILE A 158 -19.22 -19.33 16.01
N MET A 159 -18.00 -18.96 15.60
CA MET A 159 -17.32 -19.59 14.46
C MET A 159 -16.67 -20.92 14.89
N THR A 160 -17.26 -22.04 14.49
CA THR A 160 -16.72 -23.40 14.61
C THR A 160 -16.08 -23.84 13.29
N ALA A 161 -15.25 -24.90 13.32
CA ALA A 161 -14.66 -25.45 12.10
C ALA A 161 -15.72 -25.88 11.07
N GLN A 162 -16.89 -26.34 11.54
CA GLN A 162 -17.99 -26.82 10.69
C GLN A 162 -18.76 -25.68 10.00
N ASN A 163 -18.98 -24.54 10.68
CA ASN A 163 -19.76 -23.43 10.13
C ASN A 163 -18.90 -22.32 9.50
N ARG A 164 -17.57 -22.34 9.71
CA ARG A 164 -16.66 -21.29 9.22
C ARG A 164 -16.77 -21.03 7.72
N GLY A 165 -16.92 -22.09 6.91
CA GLY A 165 -17.09 -21.96 5.47
C GLY A 165 -18.35 -21.18 5.10
N MET A 166 -19.48 -21.52 5.71
CA MET A 166 -20.77 -20.85 5.50
C MET A 166 -20.72 -19.39 5.94
N VAL A 167 -20.13 -19.09 7.10
CA VAL A 167 -19.98 -17.72 7.61
C VAL A 167 -19.13 -16.87 6.66
N LEU A 168 -18.00 -17.40 6.21
CA LEU A 168 -17.14 -16.70 5.24
C LEU A 168 -17.83 -16.48 3.91
N GLN A 169 -18.63 -17.44 3.44
CA GLN A 169 -19.39 -17.31 2.20
C GLN A 169 -20.48 -16.23 2.32
N GLN A 170 -21.24 -16.21 3.42
CA GLN A 170 -22.24 -15.18 3.68
C GLN A 170 -21.60 -13.79 3.80
N LEU A 171 -20.47 -13.69 4.51
CA LEU A 171 -19.74 -12.45 4.64
C LEU A 171 -19.15 -11.99 3.29
N ALA A 172 -18.63 -12.90 2.48
CA ALA A 172 -18.13 -12.61 1.14
C ALA A 172 -19.21 -12.03 0.21
N SER A 173 -20.48 -12.43 0.40
CA SER A 173 -21.63 -11.85 -0.29
C SER A 173 -22.20 -10.59 0.36
N HIS A 174 -21.64 -10.13 1.49
CA HIS A 174 -22.20 -9.02 2.24
C HIS A 174 -21.95 -7.66 1.52
N PRO A 175 -22.94 -6.75 1.46
CA PRO A 175 -22.81 -5.47 0.75
C PRO A 175 -21.61 -4.62 1.16
N VAL A 176 -21.25 -4.62 2.45
CA VAL A 176 -20.04 -3.93 2.96
C VAL A 176 -18.77 -4.36 2.21
N LEU A 177 -18.60 -5.66 1.96
CA LEU A 177 -17.40 -6.14 1.27
C LEU A 177 -17.45 -5.85 -0.22
N SER A 178 -18.65 -5.92 -0.82
CA SER A 178 -18.86 -5.50 -2.20
C SER A 178 -18.47 -4.03 -2.40
N LEU A 179 -18.83 -3.15 -1.46
CA LEU A 179 -18.47 -1.72 -1.49
C LEU A 179 -16.94 -1.52 -1.38
N CYS A 180 -16.25 -2.37 -0.64
CA CYS A 180 -14.78 -2.32 -0.49
C CYS A 180 -14.03 -2.78 -1.75
N GLY A 181 -14.68 -3.50 -2.66
CA GLY A 181 -14.10 -3.94 -3.94
C GLY A 181 -12.85 -4.82 -3.81
N GLY A 182 -12.69 -5.54 -2.69
CA GLY A 182 -11.51 -6.37 -2.44
C GLY A 182 -10.22 -5.61 -2.11
N LEU A 183 -10.27 -4.29 -1.92
CA LEU A 183 -9.09 -3.48 -1.61
C LEU A 183 -8.73 -3.56 -0.11
N PRO A 184 -7.53 -4.03 0.27
CA PRO A 184 -7.15 -4.23 1.68
C PRO A 184 -7.30 -2.97 2.55
N GLY A 185 -6.94 -1.80 2.03
CA GLY A 185 -7.08 -0.53 2.75
C GLY A 185 -8.54 -0.20 3.11
N ARG A 186 -9.44 -0.35 2.14
CA ARG A 186 -10.89 -0.12 2.35
C ARG A 186 -11.50 -1.16 3.29
N LEU A 187 -11.10 -2.43 3.16
CA LEU A 187 -11.55 -3.51 4.05
C LEU A 187 -11.16 -3.24 5.51
N ARG A 188 -9.92 -2.76 5.74
CA ARG A 188 -9.45 -2.39 7.08
C ARG A 188 -10.25 -1.22 7.64
N ALA A 189 -10.39 -0.14 6.86
CA ALA A 189 -11.18 1.02 7.26
C ALA A 189 -12.64 0.65 7.59
N ALA A 190 -13.28 -0.18 6.77
CA ALA A 190 -14.64 -0.67 7.03
C ALA A 190 -14.71 -1.54 8.30
N ALA A 191 -13.70 -2.39 8.56
CA ALA A 191 -13.64 -3.22 9.75
C ALA A 191 -13.46 -2.39 11.04
N ASP A 192 -12.77 -1.25 10.97
CA ASP A 192 -12.59 -0.34 12.09
C ASP A 192 -13.92 0.30 12.57
N TYR A 193 -14.94 0.36 11.71
CA TYR A 193 -16.30 0.78 12.13
C TYR A 193 -17.07 -0.31 12.87
N VAL A 194 -16.62 -1.57 12.85
CA VAL A 194 -17.28 -2.69 13.52
C VAL A 194 -16.87 -2.74 14.99
N LEU A 195 -17.38 -1.77 15.76
CA LEU A 195 -17.18 -1.63 17.20
C LEU A 195 -18.37 -2.17 17.99
N PRO A 196 -18.18 -2.55 19.27
CA PRO A 196 -19.29 -2.76 20.18
C PRO A 196 -20.19 -1.51 20.19
N ARG A 197 -21.50 -1.67 19.91
CA ARG A 197 -22.54 -0.61 19.83
C ARG A 197 -22.68 0.14 18.50
N ASN A 198 -21.85 -0.13 17.49
CA ASN A 198 -21.96 0.56 16.19
C ASN A 198 -23.05 -0.01 15.25
N GLY A 199 -24.02 -0.75 15.80
CA GLY A 199 -25.07 -1.40 15.02
C GLY A 199 -24.58 -2.65 14.28
N THR A 200 -25.39 -3.07 13.33
CA THR A 200 -25.15 -4.22 12.45
C THR A 200 -24.24 -3.85 11.29
N LEU A 201 -23.72 -4.85 10.57
CA LEU A 201 -22.98 -4.61 9.32
C LEU A 201 -23.82 -3.88 8.25
N PHE A 202 -25.16 -4.01 8.26
CA PHE A 202 -26.03 -3.22 7.37
C PHE A 202 -26.08 -1.75 7.76
N ASP A 203 -26.10 -1.43 9.06
CA ASP A 203 -26.03 -0.04 9.54
C ASP A 203 -24.69 0.60 9.13
N ILE A 204 -23.60 -0.16 9.27
CA ILE A 204 -22.27 0.27 8.82
C ILE A 204 -22.23 0.46 7.31
N HIS A 205 -22.83 -0.44 6.53
CA HIS A 205 -22.96 -0.27 5.08
C HIS A 205 -23.67 1.04 4.71
N GLN A 206 -24.79 1.35 5.36
CA GLN A 206 -25.53 2.59 5.09
C GLN A 206 -24.70 3.83 5.44
N ARG A 207 -23.97 3.80 6.56
CA ARG A 207 -23.05 4.89 6.92
C ARG A 207 -21.94 5.06 5.89
N LEU A 208 -21.31 3.96 5.47
CA LEU A 208 -20.26 3.98 4.44
C LEU A 208 -20.80 4.47 3.10
N LEU A 209 -22.04 4.17 2.72
CA LEU A 209 -22.68 4.74 1.53
C LEU A 209 -22.86 6.25 1.65
N SER A 210 -23.32 6.75 2.80
CA SER A 210 -23.46 8.18 3.05
C SER A 210 -22.12 8.90 3.02
N THR A 211 -21.09 8.35 3.67
CA THR A 211 -19.73 8.92 3.66
C THR A 211 -19.07 8.81 2.29
N ALA A 212 -19.26 7.70 1.58
CA ALA A 212 -18.76 7.55 0.21
C ALA A 212 -19.38 8.61 -0.72
N GLY A 213 -20.63 9.00 -0.52
CA GLY A 213 -21.21 10.13 -1.25
C GLY A 213 -20.47 11.45 -1.01
N GLU A 214 -20.04 11.70 0.23
CA GLU A 214 -19.30 12.91 0.62
C GLU A 214 -17.82 12.87 0.19
N ASP A 215 -17.18 11.71 0.32
CA ASP A 215 -15.81 11.47 -0.15
C ASP A 215 -15.73 11.42 -1.68
N ILE A 216 -16.76 10.93 -2.38
CA ILE A 216 -16.88 11.10 -3.83
C ILE A 216 -17.02 12.58 -4.15
N HIS A 217 -17.72 13.37 -3.34
CA HIS A 217 -17.80 14.81 -3.57
C HIS A 217 -16.45 15.52 -3.31
N GLN A 218 -15.69 15.14 -2.28
CA GLN A 218 -14.33 15.66 -2.04
C GLN A 218 -13.29 15.13 -3.04
N GLN A 219 -13.39 13.85 -3.44
CA GLN A 219 -12.57 13.26 -4.49
C GLN A 219 -12.91 13.85 -5.86
N LEU A 220 -14.18 14.18 -6.16
CA LEU A 220 -14.56 14.88 -7.39
C LEU A 220 -14.18 16.37 -7.33
N LEU A 221 -14.25 17.04 -6.18
CA LEU A 221 -13.78 18.42 -6.05
C LEU A 221 -12.25 18.52 -6.13
N SER A 222 -11.50 17.50 -5.68
CA SER A 222 -10.05 17.39 -5.90
C SER A 222 -9.67 16.85 -7.29
N ARG A 223 -10.58 16.16 -7.99
CA ARG A 223 -10.38 15.61 -9.35
C ARG A 223 -11.05 16.40 -10.47
N ALA A 224 -11.82 17.46 -10.19
CA ALA A 224 -12.45 18.29 -11.22
C ALA A 224 -11.45 19.13 -12.05
N GLY A 225 -10.14 18.90 -11.89
CA GLY A 225 -9.09 19.34 -12.82
C GLY A 225 -8.64 18.26 -13.82
N GLU A 226 -9.11 17.02 -13.74
CA GLU A 226 -8.67 15.92 -14.61
C GLU A 226 -9.85 15.10 -15.13
N ASP A 227 -9.89 14.98 -16.46
CA ASP A 227 -10.99 14.45 -17.25
C ASP A 227 -11.49 13.05 -16.84
N LEU A 228 -12.82 12.88 -17.01
CA LEU A 228 -13.56 11.63 -16.82
C LEU A 228 -12.97 10.46 -17.63
N ILE A 229 -12.22 9.59 -16.95
CA ILE A 229 -11.94 8.23 -17.42
C ILE A 229 -12.55 7.22 -16.44
N GLU A 230 -13.39 6.38 -17.02
CA GLU A 230 -14.07 5.20 -16.50
C GLU A 230 -13.31 4.50 -15.34
N GLN A 231 -13.93 4.38 -14.17
CA GLN A 231 -13.41 3.63 -13.02
C GLN A 231 -13.38 2.11 -13.31
N LYS A 232 -12.42 1.66 -14.11
CA LYS A 232 -11.97 0.27 -14.07
C LYS A 232 -11.11 0.11 -12.81
N GLY A 233 -11.35 -0.95 -12.03
CA GLY A 233 -10.66 -1.22 -10.78
C GLY A 233 -9.15 -1.03 -10.94
N SER A 234 -8.61 0.00 -10.29
CA SER A 234 -7.20 0.36 -10.38
C SER A 234 -6.40 -0.72 -9.65
N ALA A 235 -5.83 -1.63 -10.43
CA ALA A 235 -4.91 -2.64 -9.93
C ALA A 235 -3.59 -1.95 -9.60
N THR A 236 -3.21 -1.90 -8.33
CA THR A 236 -1.92 -1.34 -7.92
C THR A 236 -0.81 -2.15 -8.57
N THR A 237 0.10 -1.50 -9.30
CA THR A 237 1.23 -2.17 -9.92
C THR A 237 2.48 -1.94 -9.10
N ILE A 238 3.08 -3.03 -8.64
CA ILE A 238 4.39 -3.05 -8.04
C ILE A 238 5.42 -3.29 -9.13
N ALA A 239 6.48 -2.50 -9.19
CA ALA A 239 7.63 -2.79 -10.03
C ALA A 239 8.85 -3.16 -9.19
N LEU A 240 9.43 -4.32 -9.48
CA LEU A 240 10.72 -4.75 -8.93
C LEU A 240 11.81 -4.57 -9.99
N VAL A 241 12.92 -3.95 -9.58
CA VAL A 241 14.09 -3.73 -10.42
C VAL A 241 15.30 -4.28 -9.68
N SER A 242 15.92 -5.30 -10.27
CA SER A 242 17.17 -5.87 -9.77
C SER A 242 18.29 -5.55 -10.74
N SER A 243 19.44 -5.14 -10.21
CA SER A 243 20.68 -5.03 -10.97
C SER A 243 21.23 -6.43 -11.21
N CYS A 244 20.64 -7.16 -12.16
CA CYS A 244 21.30 -8.33 -12.70
C CYS A 244 22.41 -7.84 -13.61
N CYS A 245 23.60 -7.59 -13.06
CA CYS A 245 24.82 -7.67 -13.86
C CYS A 245 24.82 -9.07 -14.48
N ALA A 246 24.46 -9.13 -15.76
CA ALA A 246 24.58 -10.33 -16.55
C ALA A 246 26.08 -10.64 -16.69
N THR A 247 26.66 -11.27 -15.66
CA THR A 247 27.79 -12.14 -15.89
C THR A 247 27.23 -13.28 -16.72
N GLU A 248 27.45 -13.21 -18.04
CA GLU A 248 27.09 -14.24 -19.00
C GLU A 248 27.57 -15.62 -18.50
N ARG A 249 26.74 -16.32 -17.73
CA ARG A 249 26.85 -17.76 -17.57
C ARG A 249 26.05 -18.36 -18.71
N SER A 250 26.72 -18.50 -19.85
CA SER A 250 26.29 -19.34 -20.96
C SER A 250 25.96 -20.73 -20.42
N GLY A 251 24.69 -21.16 -20.52
CA GLY A 251 24.32 -22.54 -20.26
C GLY A 251 23.03 -22.77 -19.48
N PHE A 252 21.92 -22.10 -19.82
CA PHE A 252 20.60 -22.56 -19.39
C PHE A 252 19.70 -22.75 -20.60
N GLU A 253 19.61 -23.98 -21.09
CA GLU A 253 18.58 -24.37 -22.05
C GLU A 253 17.24 -24.53 -21.31
N PRO A 254 16.14 -23.97 -21.85
CA PRO A 254 14.83 -24.18 -21.27
C PRO A 254 14.35 -25.62 -21.56
N VAL A 255 14.14 -26.40 -20.51
CA VAL A 255 13.40 -27.66 -20.59
C VAL A 255 11.94 -27.31 -20.85
N GLY A 256 11.44 -27.69 -22.03
CA GLY A 256 10.04 -27.53 -22.41
C GLY A 256 9.12 -28.33 -21.51
N LEU A 257 8.01 -27.68 -21.12
CA LEU A 257 6.79 -28.32 -20.63
C LEU A 257 5.78 -28.42 -21.76
#